data_AF-A0A930J157-F1
#
_entry.id   AF-A0A930J157-F1
#
_cell.length_a   1.000
_cell.length_b   1.000
_cell.length_c   1.000
_cell.angle_alpha   90.00
_cell.angle_beta   90.00
_cell.angle_gamma   90.00
#
_symmetry.space_group_name_H-M   'P 1'
#
loop_
_entity.id
_entity.type
_entity.pdbx_description
1 polymer ?
#
loop_
_entity_poly.entity_id
_entity_poly.type
_entity_poly.pdbx_seq_one_letter_code
_entity_poly.pdbx_strand_id
1 'polypeptide(L)'
;LAPLFVGADYIVCPYEYEDKALDSTGVFVQVLNVLREHNPQMNAKLFFVPNRIDPRIGTAEEQEMWRRTDEVFGNFGRVTPVVNSRATLKRTNTFELLGTQRDAVKKAFDYMLRRMK
;
A
#
# COMPACT_ATOMS: atom_id res chain seq x y z
N LEU A 1 4.25 14.01 -12.15
CA LEU A 1 3.53 12.87 -11.54
C LEU A 1 2.10 12.73 -12.08
N ALA A 2 1.32 13.81 -12.24
CA ALA A 2 -0.07 13.71 -12.74
C ALA A 2 -0.26 12.87 -14.02
N PRO A 3 0.55 13.02 -15.10
CA PRO A 3 0.41 12.17 -16.28
C PRO A 3 0.66 10.67 -16.01
N LEU A 4 1.53 10.33 -15.05
CA LEU A 4 1.78 8.94 -14.64
C LEU A 4 0.55 8.34 -13.96
N PHE A 5 -0.14 9.11 -13.11
CA PHE A 5 -1.34 8.63 -12.43
C PHE A 5 -2.53 8.52 -13.39
N VAL A 6 -2.70 9.48 -14.30
CA VAL A 6 -3.78 9.49 -15.28
C VAL A 6 -3.66 8.32 -16.26
N GLY A 7 -2.44 7.96 -16.67
CA GLY A 7 -2.18 6.86 -17.60
C GLY A 7 -1.97 5.49 -16.94
N ALA A 8 -2.08 5.37 -15.62
CA ALA A 8 -1.85 4.11 -14.92
C ALA A 8 -3.11 3.23 -14.89
N ASP A 9 -2.95 1.93 -15.13
CA ASP A 9 -4.01 0.95 -14.83
C ASP A 9 -4.08 0.63 -13.32
N TYR A 10 -2.94 0.74 -12.64
CA TYR A 10 -2.78 0.36 -11.25
C TYR A 10 -1.85 1.33 -10.52
N ILE A 11 -2.25 1.72 -9.31
CA ILE A 11 -1.43 2.52 -8.40
C ILE A 11 -1.24 1.71 -7.13
N VAL A 12 0.01 1.52 -6.72
CA VAL A 12 0.37 0.81 -5.47
C VAL A 12 1.00 1.81 -4.53
N CYS A 13 0.37 2.01 -3.37
CA CYS A 13 0.77 2.98 -2.36
C CYS A 13 1.16 2.26 -1.07
N PRO A 14 2.45 1.98 -0.85
CA PRO A 14 2.93 1.47 0.42
C PRO A 14 2.92 2.56 1.51
N TYR A 15 2.46 2.22 2.71
CA TYR A 15 2.41 3.13 3.86
C TYR A 15 2.74 2.41 5.16
N GLU A 16 3.14 3.16 6.19
CA GLU A 16 3.28 2.70 7.58
C GLU A 16 2.11 3.29 8.39
N TYR A 17 1.73 2.67 9.52
CA TYR A 17 0.65 3.20 10.38
C TYR A 17 1.09 4.35 11.30
N GLU A 18 2.12 5.10 10.91
CA GLU A 18 2.54 6.31 11.63
C GLU A 18 1.71 7.50 11.14
N ASP A 19 1.31 8.39 12.05
CA ASP A 19 0.44 9.54 11.79
C ASP A 19 0.82 10.32 10.52
N LYS A 20 2.11 10.65 10.34
CA LYS A 20 2.58 11.39 9.15
C LYS A 20 2.41 10.62 7.85
N ALA A 21 2.56 9.29 7.89
CA ALA A 21 2.34 8.43 6.73
C ALA A 21 0.84 8.33 6.40
N LEU A 22 -0.02 8.30 7.43
CA LEU A 22 -1.47 8.31 7.24
C LEU A 22 -1.96 9.65 6.67
N ASP A 23 -1.48 10.77 7.19
CA ASP A 23 -1.80 12.12 6.70
C ASP A 23 -1.40 12.28 5.23
N SER A 24 -0.16 11.92 4.89
CA SER A 24 0.32 12.02 3.51
C SER A 24 -0.39 11.06 2.55
N THR A 25 -0.78 9.87 3.01
CA THR A 25 -1.61 8.94 2.22
C THR A 25 -3.02 9.51 2.00
N GLY A 26 -3.61 10.16 3.00
CA GLY A 26 -4.89 10.86 2.87
C GLY A 26 -4.83 12.01 1.85
N VAL A 27 -3.78 12.85 1.91
CA VAL A 27 -3.55 13.91 0.91
C VAL A 27 -3.36 13.30 -0.48
N PHE A 28 -2.64 12.19 -0.60
CA PHE A 28 -2.47 11.49 -1.87
C PHE A 28 -3.81 11.03 -2.47
N VAL A 29 -4.71 10.48 -1.65
CA VAL A 29 -6.08 10.12 -2.07
C VAL A 29 -6.85 11.34 -2.59
N GLN A 30 -6.77 12.48 -1.89
CA GLN A 30 -7.41 13.72 -2.33
C GLN A 30 -6.90 14.16 -3.71
N VAL A 31 -5.57 14.09 -3.91
CA VAL A 31 -4.96 14.40 -5.22
C VAL A 31 -5.47 13.46 -6.31
N LEU A 32 -5.57 12.15 -6.05
CA LEU A 32 -6.11 11.20 -7.02
C LEU A 32 -7.58 11.48 -7.35
N ASN A 33 -8.38 11.90 -6.38
CA ASN A 33 -9.78 12.26 -6.62
C ASN A 33 -9.89 13.50 -7.52
N VAL A 34 -9.13 14.56 -7.22
CA VAL A 34 -9.09 15.76 -8.08
C VAL A 34 -8.62 15.41 -9.49
N LEU A 35 -7.62 14.54 -9.64
CA LEU A 35 -7.17 14.10 -10.95
C LEU A 35 -8.25 13.35 -11.71
N ARG A 36 -9.00 12.45 -11.05
CA ARG A 36 -10.13 11.72 -11.67
C ARG A 36 -11.24 12.65 -12.13
N GLU A 37 -11.58 13.67 -11.34
CA GLU A 37 -12.59 14.68 -11.72
C GLU A 37 -12.24 15.39 -13.04
N HIS A 38 -10.95 15.71 -13.24
CA HIS A 38 -10.47 16.40 -14.44
C HIS A 38 -10.07 15.46 -15.59
N ASN A 39 -10.00 14.14 -15.32
CA ASN A 39 -9.52 13.14 -16.27
C ASN A 39 -10.44 11.90 -16.21
N PRO A 40 -11.63 11.93 -16.84
CA PRO A 40 -12.59 10.83 -16.80
C PRO A 40 -12.05 9.49 -17.34
N GLN A 41 -11.00 9.53 -18.16
CA GLN A 41 -10.30 8.35 -18.68
C GLN A 41 -9.44 7.63 -17.62
N MET A 42 -9.16 8.27 -16.48
CA MET A 42 -8.34 7.70 -15.41
C MET A 42 -9.09 6.55 -14.72
N ASN A 43 -8.70 5.33 -15.05
CA ASN A 43 -9.31 4.08 -14.56
C ASN A 43 -8.44 3.33 -13.53
N ALA A 44 -7.36 3.97 -13.06
CA ALA A 44 -6.39 3.39 -12.16
C ALA A 44 -7.02 2.77 -10.91
N LYS A 45 -6.80 1.46 -10.70
CA LYS A 45 -7.19 0.76 -9.46
C LYS A 45 -6.11 0.98 -8.40
N LEU A 46 -6.51 1.45 -7.22
CA LEU A 46 -5.62 1.78 -6.11
C LEU A 46 -5.45 0.60 -5.15
N PHE A 47 -4.22 0.27 -4.80
CA PHE A 47 -3.85 -0.68 -3.76
C PHE A 47 -3.04 0.02 -2.67
N PHE A 48 -3.46 -0.15 -1.42
CA PHE A 48 -2.71 0.31 -0.25
C PHE A 48 -1.98 -0.87 0.38
N VAL A 49 -0.67 -0.73 0.60
CA VAL A 49 0.18 -1.80 1.12
C VAL A 49 0.68 -1.40 2.50
N PRO A 50 0.10 -1.90 3.60
CA PRO A 50 0.66 -1.69 4.93
C PRO A 50 2.04 -2.36 4.96
N ASN A 51 3.09 -1.55 5.06
CA ASN A 51 4.46 -1.96 4.82
C ASN A 51 5.30 -1.73 6.08
N ARG A 52 6.36 -2.53 6.26
CA ARG A 52 7.29 -2.45 7.40
C ARG A 52 6.63 -2.57 8.78
N ILE A 53 5.54 -3.31 8.89
CA ILE A 53 4.82 -3.51 10.16
C ILE A 53 5.61 -4.43 11.09
N ASP A 54 5.91 -4.00 12.31
CA ASP A 54 6.43 -4.91 13.34
C ASP A 54 5.23 -5.50 14.12
N PRO A 55 4.95 -6.80 14.02
CA PRO A 55 3.78 -7.40 14.68
C PRO A 55 3.92 -7.45 16.22
N ARG A 56 5.07 -7.06 16.78
CA ARG A 56 5.35 -7.09 18.22
C ARG A 56 5.12 -5.74 18.90
N ILE A 57 4.91 -4.68 18.11
CA ILE A 57 4.60 -3.34 18.61
C ILE A 57 3.12 -3.06 18.36
N GLY A 58 2.57 -2.09 19.08
CA GLY A 58 1.14 -1.77 19.02
C GLY A 58 0.45 -2.09 20.33
N THR A 59 -0.04 -1.07 21.02
CA THR A 59 -1.06 -1.22 22.06
C THR A 59 -2.37 -1.70 21.45
N ALA A 60 -3.31 -2.16 22.27
CA ALA A 60 -4.65 -2.52 21.80
C ALA A 60 -5.35 -1.33 21.10
N GLU A 61 -5.09 -0.11 21.55
CA GLU A 61 -5.63 1.13 20.97
C GLU A 61 -5.03 1.41 19.59
N GLU A 62 -3.71 1.23 19.44
CA GLU A 62 -3.01 1.38 18.16
C GLU A 62 -3.50 0.34 17.15
N GLN A 63 -3.69 -0.91 17.55
CA GLN A 63 -4.22 -1.96 16.67
C GLN A 63 -5.65 -1.66 16.20
N GLU A 64 -6.49 -1.13 17.07
CA GLU A 64 -7.84 -0.68 16.70
C GLU A 64 -7.79 0.52 15.74
N MET A 65 -6.85 1.46 15.94
CA MET A 65 -6.62 2.56 15.01
C MET A 65 -6.16 2.05 13.63
N TRP A 66 -5.28 1.05 13.57
CA TRP A 66 -4.85 0.44 12.31
C TRP A 66 -6.02 -0.22 11.57
N ARG A 67 -6.89 -0.94 12.31
CA ARG A 67 -8.10 -1.55 11.74
C ARG A 67 -9.05 -0.50 11.14
N ARG A 68 -9.28 0.61 11.84
CA ARG A 68 -10.10 1.73 11.34
C ARG A 68 -9.47 2.40 10.12
N THR A 69 -8.15 2.58 10.15
CA THR A 69 -7.39 3.11 9.01
C THR A 69 -7.59 2.23 7.76
N ASP A 70 -7.50 0.91 7.92
CA ASP A 70 -7.72 -0.04 6.82
C ASP A 70 -9.15 0.05 6.26
N GLU A 71 -10.15 0.22 7.12
CA GLU A 71 -11.55 0.43 6.70
C GLU A 71 -11.71 1.73 5.90
N VAL A 72 -11.10 2.83 6.38
CA VAL A 72 -11.14 4.13 5.69
C VAL A 72 -10.48 4.04 4.33
N PHE A 73 -9.27 3.49 4.23
CA PHE A 73 -8.56 3.33 2.96
C PHE A 73 -9.25 2.32 2.03
N GLY A 74 -9.93 1.31 2.59
CA GLY A 74 -10.77 0.37 1.87
C GLY A 74 -11.91 1.02 1.06
N ASN A 75 -12.33 2.24 1.43
CA ASN A 75 -13.33 2.99 0.67
C ASN A 75 -12.76 3.62 -0.63
N PHE A 76 -11.44 3.84 -0.70
CA PHE A 76 -10.78 4.49 -1.83
C PHE A 76 -10.03 3.52 -2.75
N GLY A 77 -9.70 2.33 -2.23
CA GLY A 77 -8.90 1.33 -2.91
C GLY A 77 -8.92 0.01 -2.16
N ARG A 78 -7.95 -0.86 -2.44
CA ARG A 78 -7.84 -2.18 -1.80
C ARG A 78 -6.65 -2.22 -0.87
N VAL A 79 -6.88 -2.47 0.42
CA VAL A 79 -5.81 -2.71 1.38
C VAL A 79 -5.32 -4.16 1.25
N THR A 80 -4.02 -4.36 1.09
CA THR A 80 -3.41 -5.69 0.97
C THR A 80 -3.12 -6.30 2.34
N PRO A 81 -2.83 -7.61 2.43
CA PRO A 81 -2.17 -8.17 3.60
C PRO A 81 -0.88 -7.40 3.93
N VAL A 82 -0.58 -7.24 5.21
CA VAL A 82 0.59 -6.51 5.69
C VAL A 82 1.90 -7.13 5.23
N VAL A 83 2.89 -6.28 4.92
CA VAL A 83 4.28 -6.67 4.74
C VAL A 83 5.03 -6.34 6.03
N ASN A 84 5.44 -7.38 6.74
CA ASN A 84 6.11 -7.20 8.02
C ASN A 84 7.53 -6.65 7.85
N SER A 85 8.00 -5.89 8.83
CA SER A 85 9.39 -5.51 8.96
C SER A 85 10.26 -6.77 9.09
N ARG A 86 11.19 -6.94 8.15
CA ARG A 86 12.11 -8.08 8.08
C ARG A 86 13.49 -7.59 7.67
N ALA A 87 14.51 -7.95 8.44
CA ALA A 87 15.89 -7.58 8.10
C ALA A 87 16.33 -8.12 6.72
N THR A 88 15.78 -9.26 6.28
CA THR A 88 16.07 -9.84 4.95
C THR A 88 15.70 -8.89 3.80
N LEU A 89 14.63 -8.10 3.96
CA LEU A 89 14.18 -7.12 2.96
C LEU A 89 15.09 -5.89 2.87
N LYS A 90 15.93 -5.64 3.89
CA LYS A 90 16.96 -4.59 3.85
C LYS A 90 18.26 -5.05 3.19
N ARG A 91 18.39 -6.35 2.88
CA ARG A 91 19.59 -6.99 2.32
C ARG A 91 19.38 -7.47 0.88
N THR A 92 18.41 -6.90 0.17
CA THR A 92 18.18 -7.18 -1.25
C THR A 92 19.33 -6.64 -2.09
N ASN A 93 19.65 -7.35 -3.17
CA ASN A 93 20.63 -6.93 -4.17
C ASN A 93 20.02 -7.07 -5.57
N THR A 94 20.74 -6.62 -6.60
CA THR A 94 20.27 -6.64 -8.00
C THR A 94 20.55 -7.95 -8.74
N PHE A 95 21.23 -8.92 -8.12
CA PHE A 95 21.60 -10.19 -8.74
C PHE A 95 20.57 -11.28 -8.49
N GLU A 96 20.03 -11.38 -7.27
CA GLU A 96 19.05 -12.39 -6.93
C GLU A 96 18.05 -11.95 -5.86
N LEU A 97 16.91 -12.63 -5.82
CA LEU A 97 15.89 -12.49 -4.79
C LEU A 97 15.75 -13.82 -4.04
N LEU A 98 16.21 -13.83 -2.79
CA LEU A 98 16.23 -15.00 -1.91
C LEU A 98 14.80 -15.47 -1.61
N GLY A 99 14.63 -16.77 -1.34
CA GLY A 99 13.33 -17.35 -0.94
C GLY A 99 12.70 -16.61 0.25
N THR A 100 13.50 -16.27 1.26
CA THR A 100 13.03 -15.52 2.44
C THR A 100 12.53 -14.11 2.11
N GLN A 101 13.08 -13.47 1.08
CA GLN A 101 12.65 -12.14 0.62
C GLN A 101 11.34 -12.26 -0.16
N ARG A 102 11.20 -13.30 -1.00
CA ARG A 102 9.95 -13.61 -1.71
C ARG A 102 8.82 -13.89 -0.73
N ASP A 103 9.06 -14.78 0.24
CA ASP A 103 8.06 -15.18 1.23
C ASP A 103 7.58 -14.00 2.09
N ALA A 104 8.48 -13.07 2.41
CA ALA A 104 8.15 -11.89 3.23
C ALA A 104 7.12 -10.96 2.57
N VAL A 105 7.08 -10.89 1.23
CA VAL A 105 6.15 -10.02 0.49
C VAL A 105 5.03 -10.80 -0.22
N LYS A 106 5.13 -12.14 -0.27
CA LYS A 106 4.29 -13.03 -1.08
C LYS A 106 2.79 -12.76 -0.91
N LYS A 107 2.32 -12.61 0.33
CA LYS A 107 0.88 -12.40 0.61
C LYS A 107 0.35 -11.12 -0.03
N ALA A 108 1.08 -10.00 0.06
CA ALA A 108 0.69 -8.73 -0.53
C ALA A 108 0.72 -8.79 -2.06
N PHE A 109 1.79 -9.34 -2.63
CA PHE A 109 1.94 -9.47 -4.09
C PHE A 109 0.92 -10.43 -4.69
N ASP A 110 0.72 -11.62 -4.12
CA ASP A 110 -0.31 -12.57 -4.59
C ASP A 110 -1.71 -11.94 -4.52
N TYR A 111 -2.01 -11.17 -3.47
CA TYR A 111 -3.28 -10.47 -3.34
C TYR A 111 -3.52 -9.48 -4.48
N MET A 112 -2.49 -8.69 -4.83
CA MET A 112 -2.53 -7.71 -5.92
C MET A 112 -2.62 -8.41 -7.28
N LEU A 113 -1.69 -9.32 -7.58
CA LEU A 113 -1.61 -10.00 -8.88
C LEU A 113 -2.89 -10.75 -9.24
N ARG A 114 -3.58 -11.36 -8.26
CA ARG A 114 -4.88 -12.02 -8.51
C ARG A 114 -6.00 -11.06 -8.91
N ARG A 115 -5.86 -9.77 -8.59
CA ARG A 115 -6.86 -8.71 -8.81
C ARG A 115 -6.47 -7.72 -9.91
N MET A 116 -5.21 -7.74 -10.33
CA MET A 116 -4.71 -7.07 -11.51
C MET A 116 -5.08 -7.94 -12.72
N LYS A 117 -6.23 -7.63 -13.33
CA LYS A 117 -6.76 -8.23 -14.56
C LYS A 117 -7.22 -7.11 -15.48
#